data_AF-A0A7J2U141-F1
#
_entry.id   AF-A0A7J2U141-F1
#
_cell.length_a   1.000
_cell.length_b   1.000
_cell.length_c   1.000
_cell.angle_alpha   90.00
_cell.angle_beta   90.00
_cell.angle_gamma   90.00
#
_symmetry.space_group_name_H-M   'P 1'
#
loop_
_entity.id
_entity.type
_entity.pdbx_description
1 polymer ?
#
loop_
_entity_poly.entity_id
_entity_poly.type
_entity_poly.pdbx_seq_one_letter_code
_entity_poly.pdbx_strand_id
1 'polypeptide(L)' 'MSSVFPFVPRCSFSLVHVYSLHLDKAFEIATQNSISVYDALYIAQVITHNVPLATSDKRQAEVAEKLKVQAIFIP' A
#
# COMPACT_ATOMS: atom_id res chain seq x y z
N MET A 1 -31.57 11.30 -24.21
CA MET A 1 -30.80 12.11 -23.24
C MET A 1 -29.87 11.15 -22.51
N SER A 2 -28.69 10.93 -23.08
CA SER A 2 -27.74 9.91 -22.61
C SER A 2 -26.79 10.58 -21.63
N SER A 3 -26.89 10.24 -20.35
CA SER A 3 -25.97 10.72 -19.32
C SER A 3 -24.58 10.14 -19.59
N VAL A 4 -23.65 11.03 -19.92
CA VAL A 4 -22.21 10.73 -19.95
C VAL A 4 -21.77 10.56 -18.51
N PHE A 5 -21.62 9.31 -18.06
CA PHE A 5 -20.95 9.03 -16.79
C PHE A 5 -19.48 9.44 -16.90
N PRO A 6 -18.94 10.22 -15.96
CA PRO A 6 -17.53 10.60 -15.99
C PRO A 6 -16.68 9.34 -15.80
N PHE A 7 -15.62 9.26 -16.60
CA PHE A 7 -14.61 8.22 -16.58
C PHE A 7 -13.86 8.25 -15.24
N VAL A 8 -14.36 7.52 -14.23
CA VAL A 8 -13.59 7.23 -13.02
C VAL A 8 -12.61 6.12 -13.38
N PRO A 9 -11.28 6.34 -13.33
CA PRO A 9 -10.34 5.25 -13.56
C PRO A 9 -10.63 4.19 -12.50
N ARG A 10 -11.03 2.98 -12.93
CA ARG A 10 -11.18 1.85 -12.03
C ARG A 10 -9.83 1.61 -11.37
N CYS A 11 -9.64 2.11 -10.16
CA CYS A 11 -8.72 1.47 -9.23
C CYS A 11 -9.25 0.05 -9.06
N SER A 12 -8.61 -0.93 -9.69
CA SER A 12 -8.84 -2.33 -9.39
C SER A 12 -8.44 -2.54 -7.93
N PHE A 13 -9.40 -2.37 -7.02
CA PHE A 13 -9.20 -2.61 -5.60
C PHE A 13 -9.06 -4.12 -5.41
N SER A 14 -7.83 -4.61 -5.53
CA SER A 14 -7.51 -6.00 -5.25
C SER A 14 -7.53 -6.21 -3.75
N LEU A 15 -8.60 -6.84 -3.25
CA LEU A 15 -8.59 -7.47 -1.92
C LEU A 15 -7.57 -8.62 -1.95
N VAL A 16 -6.34 -8.34 -1.54
CA VAL A 16 -5.27 -9.34 -1.48
C VAL A 16 -5.45 -10.16 -0.21
N HIS A 17 -5.65 -11.48 -0.38
CA HIS A 17 -5.73 -12.42 0.71
C HIS A 17 -4.34 -12.58 1.37
N VAL A 18 -4.23 -12.20 2.65
CA VAL A 18 -3.00 -12.25 3.44
C VAL A 18 -2.71 -13.68 3.90
N TYR A 19 -2.16 -14.52 3.02
CA TYR A 19 -1.66 -15.83 3.44
C TYR A 19 -0.13 -15.82 3.46
N SER A 20 0.44 -15.53 4.63
CA SER A 20 1.84 -15.69 5.14
C SER A 20 3.04 -15.22 4.31
N LEU A 21 2.95 -15.08 2.98
CA LEU A 21 4.06 -14.81 2.06
C LEU A 21 4.76 -13.45 2.25
N HIS A 22 4.22 -12.57 3.09
CA HIS A 22 4.73 -11.22 3.29
C HIS A 22 5.16 -10.93 4.72
N LEU A 23 4.99 -11.87 5.66
CA LEU A 23 5.26 -11.61 7.09
C LEU A 23 6.74 -11.40 7.38
N ASP A 24 7.62 -12.21 6.78
CA ASP A 24 9.07 -12.05 6.99
C ASP A 24 9.56 -10.69 6.48
N LYS A 25 9.12 -10.30 5.28
CA LYS A 25 9.42 -9.00 4.68
C LYS A 25 8.80 -7.85 5.45
N ALA A 26 7.58 -8.02 5.95
CA ALA A 26 6.93 -7.03 6.80
C ALA A 26 7.69 -6.84 8.12
N PHE A 27 8.17 -7.93 8.73
CA PHE A 27 8.95 -7.88 9.94
C PHE A 27 10.30 -7.18 9.72
N GLU A 28 10.99 -7.46 8.61
CA GLU A 28 12.21 -6.74 8.22
C GLU A 28 11.96 -5.23 8.05
N ILE A 29 10.93 -4.86 7.28
CA ILE A 29 10.57 -3.46 7.06
C ILE A 29 10.21 -2.77 8.39
N ALA A 30 9.46 -3.44 9.25
CA ALA A 30 9.04 -2.94 10.56
C ALA A 30 10.25 -2.64 11.45
N THR A 31 11.20 -3.56 11.53
CA THR A 31 12.41 -3.40 12.36
C THR A 31 13.33 -2.30 11.82
N GLN A 32 13.51 -2.19 10.50
CA GLN A 32 14.37 -1.17 9.88
C GLN A 32 13.79 0.25 9.92
N ASN A 33 12.46 0.38 10.01
CA ASN A 33 11.77 1.68 9.93
C ASN A 33 10.98 2.05 11.21
N SER A 34 11.05 1.20 12.24
CA SER A 34 10.36 1.39 13.52
C SER A 34 8.86 1.64 13.36
N ILE A 35 8.19 0.88 12.49
CA ILE A 35 6.73 0.89 12.31
C ILE A 35 6.13 -0.44 12.77
N SER A 36 4.80 -0.51 12.93
CA SER A 36 4.19 -1.78 13.31
C SER A 36 4.34 -2.82 12.20
N VAL A 37 4.36 -4.10 12.58
CA VAL A 37 4.42 -5.21 11.59
C VAL A 37 3.21 -5.16 10.66
N TYR A 38 2.05 -4.71 11.12
CA TYR A 38 0.86 -4.55 10.29
C TYR A 38 0.99 -3.41 9.29
N ASP A 39 1.54 -2.26 9.68
CA ASP A 39 1.77 -1.15 8.73
C ASP A 39 2.79 -1.56 7.66
N ALA A 40 3.84 -2.27 8.09
CA ALA A 40 4.85 -2.82 7.21
C ALA A 40 4.31 -3.91 6.27
N LEU A 41 3.26 -4.64 6.69
CA LEU A 41 2.65 -5.70 5.90
C LEU A 41 2.01 -5.16 4.62
N TYR A 42 1.27 -4.05 4.73
CA TYR A 42 0.69 -3.38 3.56
C TYR A 42 1.78 -2.89 2.60
N ILE A 43 2.88 -2.35 3.14
CA ILE A 43 4.04 -1.94 2.33
C ILE A 43 4.68 -3.14 1.63
N ALA A 44 4.86 -4.26 2.34
CA ALA A 44 5.41 -5.49 1.77
C ALA A 44 4.53 -6.05 0.64
N GLN A 45 3.21 -5.95 0.77
CA GLN A 45 2.25 -6.38 -0.26
C GLN A 45 2.35 -5.53 -1.52
N VAL A 46 2.31 -4.20 -1.40
CA VAL A 46 2.36 -3.31 -2.57
C VAL A 46 3.70 -3.40 -3.31
N ILE A 47 4.81 -3.67 -2.61
CA ILE A 47 6.11 -3.97 -3.24
C ILE A 47 6.02 -5.26 -4.05
N THR A 48 5.38 -6.30 -3.50
CA THR A 48 5.30 -7.62 -4.15
C THR A 48 4.39 -7.59 -5.37
N HIS A 49 3.31 -6.81 -5.32
CA HIS A 49 2.38 -6.64 -6.43
C HIS A 49 2.77 -5.50 -7.39
N ASN A 50 3.81 -4.73 -7.07
CA ASN A 50 4.28 -3.56 -7.82
C ASN A 50 3.15 -2.55 -8.12
N VAL A 51 2.37 -2.22 -7.09
CA VAL A 51 1.24 -1.28 -7.14
C VAL A 51 1.47 -0.11 -6.18
N PRO A 52 0.81 1.05 -6.37
CA PRO A 52 0.89 2.14 -5.40
C PRO A 52 0.21 1.80 -4.07
N LEU A 53 0.71 2.41 -2.98
CA LEU A 53 0.08 2.34 -1.66
C LEU A 53 -0.88 3.51 -1.46
N ALA A 54 -2.17 3.24 -1.33
CA ALA A 54 -3.11 4.23 -0.83
C ALA A 54 -3.21 4.12 0.69
N THR A 55 -2.99 5.21 1.42
CA THR A 55 -3.05 5.22 2.89
C THR A 55 -3.44 6.58 3.43
N SER A 56 -4.13 6.60 4.58
CA SER A 56 -4.36 7.79 5.39
C SER A 56 -3.37 7.93 6.55
N ASP A 57 -2.46 6.96 6.71
CA ASP A 57 -1.38 7.04 7.67
C ASP A 57 -0.17 7.73 7.03
N LYS A 58 0.14 8.92 7.54
CA LYS A 58 1.24 9.74 7.03
C LYS A 58 2.60 9.05 7.18
N ARG A 59 2.83 8.39 8.32
CA ARG A 59 4.09 7.70 8.61
C ARG A 59 4.26 6.49 7.69
N GLN A 60 3.17 5.78 7.40
CA GLN A 60 3.19 4.67 6.45
C GLN A 60 3.51 5.15 5.02
N ALA A 61 2.93 6.27 4.59
CA ALA A 61 3.25 6.89 3.30
C ALA A 61 4.73 7.28 3.20
N GLU A 62 5.27 7.94 4.23
CA GLU A 62 6.69 8.34 4.29
C GLU A 62 7.63 7.13 4.20
N VAL A 63 7.31 6.02 4.89
CA VAL A 63 8.12 4.79 4.81
C VAL A 63 8.01 4.12 3.44
N ALA A 64 6.82 4.11 2.83
CA ALA A 64 6.62 3.57 1.49
C ALA A 64 7.46 4.35 0.45
N GLU A 65 7.46 5.69 0.52
CA GLU A 65 8.27 6.55 -0.36
C GLU A 65 9.77 6.32 -0.17
N LYS A 66 10.24 6.17 1.08
CA LYS A 66 11.64 5.81 1.38
C LYS A 66 12.07 4.49 0.73
N LEU A 67 11.12 3.55 0.61
CA LEU A 67 11.31 2.26 -0.06
C LEU A 67 11.04 2.29 -1.58
N LYS A 68 10.93 3.50 -2.16
CA LYS A 68 10.66 3.76 -3.59
C LYS A 68 9.32 3.21 -4.08
N VAL A 69 8.36 3.05 -3.17
CA VAL A 69 6.96 2.74 -3.51
C VAL A 69 6.20 4.05 -3.66
N GLN A 70 5.40 4.17 -4.71
CA GLN A 70 4.51 5.32 -4.87
C GLN A 70 3.43 5.31 -3.79
N ALA A 71 3.37 6.35 -2.96
CA ALA A 71 2.32 6.54 -1.96
C ALA A 71 1.26 7.54 -2.45
N ILE A 72 -0.01 7.23 -2.20
CA ILE A 72 -1.16 8.10 -2.41
C ILE A 72 -1.75 8.38 -1.03
N PHE A 73 -1.39 9.54 -0.48
CA PHE A 73 -1.89 9.97 0.83
C PHE A 73 -3.33 10.49 0.72
N ILE A 74 -4.22 9.97 1.55
CA ILE A 74 -5.63 10.37 1.64
C ILE A 74 -5.85 11.02 3.02
N PRO A 75 -6.17 12.32 3.08
CA PRO A 75 -6.35 13.05 4.34
C PRO A 75 -7.63 12.64 5.09
#